data_AF-A0A7J4KMZ6-F1
#
_entry.id   AF-A0A7J4KMZ6-F1
#
_cell.length_a   1.000
_cell.length_b   1.000
_cell.length_c   1.000
_cell.angle_alpha   90.00
_cell.angle_beta   90.00
_cell.angle_gamma   90.00
#
_symmetry.space_group_name_H-M   'P 1'
#
loop_
_entity.id
_entity.type
_entity.pdbx_description
1 polymer ?
#
loop_
_entity_poly.entity_id
_entity_poly.type
_entity_poly.pdbx_seq_one_letter_code
_entity_poly.pdbx_strand_id
1 'polypeptide(L)'
;MRDLLFAYSWCGISSELAGQAEDVGGEPADESVLSELANSKILEAEETLSSASRLDYDASWHLNNAYAANESGEYGAAVYEATYAQAMQKISSESVENASSAAEKLSASGRSSLWGKIYYGQGMYIYADAEEGGFSASDAYRILKYSSELDRAAADIDRELLKKRGESEKQAPQNSQAPGKAPTELDAVLAAALALLVAAFGLASVYRLARKNKGGKNG
;
A
#
# COMPACT_ATOMS: atom_id res chain seq x y z
N MET A 1 -8.32 -14.07 19.10
CA MET A 1 -8.42 -12.76 19.79
C MET A 1 -7.53 -11.71 19.13
N ARG A 2 -6.30 -12.03 18.69
CA ARG A 2 -5.45 -11.14 17.88
C ARG A 2 -6.07 -10.74 16.52
N ASP A 3 -6.65 -11.68 15.77
CA ASP A 3 -7.24 -11.37 14.44
C ASP A 3 -8.44 -10.42 14.52
N LEU A 4 -9.19 -10.49 15.62
CA LEU A 4 -10.36 -9.64 15.85
C LEU A 4 -9.96 -8.20 16.21
N LEU A 5 -8.86 -8.02 16.94
CA LEU A 5 -8.26 -6.71 17.21
C LEU A 5 -7.61 -6.11 15.96
N PHE A 6 -7.04 -6.95 15.10
CA PHE A 6 -6.45 -6.55 13.83
C PHE A 6 -7.52 -6.07 12.84
N ALA A 7 -8.60 -6.84 12.67
CA ALA A 7 -9.76 -6.45 11.87
C ALA A 7 -10.39 -5.14 12.38
N TYR A 8 -10.53 -4.99 13.71
CA TYR A 8 -11.07 -3.76 14.31
C TYR A 8 -10.17 -2.54 14.03
N SER A 9 -8.85 -2.72 14.12
CA SER A 9 -7.89 -1.65 13.82
C SER A 9 -7.93 -1.24 12.35
N TRP A 10 -8.08 -2.20 11.44
CA TRP A 10 -8.25 -1.92 10.02
C TRP A 10 -9.56 -1.22 9.70
N CYS A 11 -10.68 -1.63 10.30
CA CYS A 11 -11.93 -0.90 10.18
C CYS A 11 -11.77 0.55 10.67
N GLY A 12 -11.11 0.76 11.80
CA GLY A 12 -10.83 2.10 12.34
C GLY A 12 -10.00 2.96 11.38
N ILE A 13 -8.90 2.43 10.86
CA ILE A 13 -8.04 3.13 9.89
C ILE A 13 -8.81 3.45 8.60
N SER A 14 -9.57 2.49 8.06
CA SER A 14 -10.37 2.70 6.86
C SER A 14 -11.46 3.75 7.06
N SER A 15 -12.14 3.75 8.22
CA SER A 15 -13.11 4.79 8.57
C SER A 15 -12.47 6.16 8.70
N GLU A 16 -11.27 6.24 9.29
CA GLU A 16 -10.54 7.51 9.41
C GLU A 16 -10.08 8.03 8.05
N LEU A 17 -9.58 7.15 7.17
CA LEU A 17 -9.22 7.50 5.79
C LEU A 17 -10.43 7.96 4.98
N ALA A 18 -11.57 7.28 5.11
CA ALA A 18 -12.81 7.69 4.45
C ALA A 18 -13.30 9.06 4.95
N GLY A 19 -13.29 9.29 6.26
CA GLY A 19 -13.65 10.58 6.84
C GLY A 19 -12.71 11.71 6.39
N GLN A 20 -11.40 11.46 6.34
CA GLN A 20 -10.44 12.44 5.82
C GLN A 20 -10.65 12.72 4.32
N ALA A 21 -11.09 11.74 3.54
CA ALA A 21 -11.42 11.95 2.13
C ALA A 21 -12.64 12.88 1.96
N GLU A 22 -13.65 12.78 2.84
CA GLU A 22 -14.78 13.72 2.88
C GLU A 22 -14.33 15.16 3.20
N ASP A 23 -13.40 15.31 4.15
CA ASP A 23 -12.87 16.63 4.55
C ASP A 23 -12.00 17.29 3.47
N VAL A 24 -11.22 16.49 2.73
CA VAL A 24 -10.39 16.96 1.60
C VAL A 24 -11.28 17.32 0.40
N GLY A 25 -12.43 16.66 0.28
CA GLY A 25 -13.33 16.78 -0.86
C GLY A 25 -12.74 16.22 -2.16
N GLY A 26 -13.56 16.24 -3.21
CA GLY A 26 -13.19 15.71 -4.52
C GLY A 26 -14.35 14.92 -5.13
N GLU A 27 -14.33 14.78 -6.45
CA GLU A 27 -15.23 13.86 -7.13
C GLU A 27 -14.72 12.43 -6.93
N PRO A 28 -15.62 11.45 -6.75
CA PRO A 28 -15.25 10.04 -6.75
C PRO A 28 -14.36 9.70 -7.96
N ALA A 29 -13.33 8.88 -7.73
CA ALA A 29 -12.49 8.43 -8.83
C ALA A 29 -13.34 7.62 -9.82
N ASP A 30 -13.27 7.98 -11.11
CA ASP A 30 -13.81 7.14 -12.16
C ASP A 30 -12.90 5.91 -12.34
N GLU A 31 -13.24 4.83 -11.65
CA GLU A 31 -12.46 3.59 -11.68
C GLU A 31 -12.69 2.76 -12.94
N SER A 32 -13.63 3.13 -13.84
CA SER A 32 -13.94 2.35 -15.05
C SER A 32 -12.72 2.07 -15.93
N VAL A 33 -11.73 2.96 -15.83
CA VAL A 33 -10.44 2.92 -16.53
C VAL A 33 -9.55 1.77 -16.08
N LEU A 34 -9.79 1.28 -14.87
CA LEU A 34 -9.08 0.17 -14.26
C LEU A 34 -9.72 -1.18 -14.57
N SER A 35 -10.88 -1.22 -15.25
CA SER A 35 -11.59 -2.46 -15.54
C SER A 35 -10.74 -3.50 -16.28
N GLU A 36 -9.99 -3.08 -17.31
CA GLU A 36 -9.09 -3.97 -18.04
C GLU A 36 -7.93 -4.46 -17.16
N LEU A 37 -7.37 -3.59 -16.32
CA LEU A 37 -6.30 -3.94 -15.38
C LEU A 37 -6.80 -4.92 -14.32
N ALA A 38 -7.97 -4.67 -13.73
CA ALA A 38 -8.61 -5.54 -12.75
C ALA A 38 -8.82 -6.95 -13.33
N ASN A 39 -9.41 -7.03 -14.52
CA ASN A 39 -9.60 -8.31 -15.20
C ASN A 39 -8.27 -9.02 -15.49
N SER A 40 -7.23 -8.28 -15.93
CA SER A 40 -5.89 -8.85 -16.14
C SER A 40 -5.32 -9.43 -14.85
N LYS A 41 -5.39 -8.71 -13.73
CA LYS A 41 -4.87 -9.18 -12.43
C LYS A 41 -5.64 -10.40 -11.91
N ILE A 42 -6.96 -10.43 -12.11
CA ILE A 42 -7.80 -11.59 -11.76
C ILE A 42 -7.35 -12.81 -12.55
N LEU A 43 -7.16 -12.70 -13.87
CA LEU A 43 -6.69 -13.80 -14.71
C LEU A 43 -5.29 -14.29 -14.30
N GLU A 44 -4.37 -13.37 -14.00
CA GLU A 44 -3.04 -13.70 -13.49
C GLU A 44 -3.07 -14.45 -12.15
N ALA A 45 -4.00 -14.08 -11.27
CA ALA A 45 -4.22 -14.75 -9.99
C ALA A 45 -4.85 -16.14 -10.18
N GLU A 46 -5.87 -16.24 -11.03
CA GLU A 46 -6.52 -17.51 -11.40
C GLU A 46 -5.53 -18.51 -12.01
N GLU A 47 -4.67 -18.07 -12.93
CA GLU A 47 -3.62 -18.90 -13.51
C GLU A 47 -2.63 -19.39 -12.44
N THR A 48 -2.24 -18.50 -11.53
CA THR A 48 -1.34 -18.83 -10.41
C THR A 48 -1.96 -19.88 -9.48
N LEU A 49 -3.24 -19.75 -9.16
CA LEU A 49 -3.96 -20.70 -8.29
C LEU A 49 -4.21 -22.05 -8.97
N SER A 50 -4.61 -22.04 -10.24
CA SER A 50 -4.92 -23.26 -10.99
C SER A 50 -3.70 -24.11 -11.34
N SER A 51 -2.53 -23.49 -11.47
CA SER A 51 -1.26 -24.18 -11.75
C SER A 51 -0.51 -24.67 -10.51
N ALA A 52 -0.96 -24.30 -9.31
CA ALA A 52 -0.29 -24.66 -8.07
C ALA A 52 -0.51 -26.12 -7.66
N SER A 53 0.53 -26.77 -7.14
CA SER A 53 0.44 -28.14 -6.61
C SER A 53 -0.34 -28.24 -5.30
N ARG A 54 -0.47 -27.12 -4.59
CA ARG A 54 -1.26 -26.97 -3.36
C ARG A 54 -1.90 -25.60 -3.31
N LEU A 55 -3.20 -25.58 -3.05
CA LEU A 55 -3.99 -24.35 -2.91
C LEU A 55 -3.77 -23.69 -1.55
N ASP A 56 -3.57 -22.37 -1.54
CA ASP A 56 -3.70 -21.53 -0.36
C ASP A 56 -5.17 -21.05 -0.27
N TYR A 57 -5.87 -21.47 0.79
CA TYR A 57 -7.30 -21.19 0.95
C TYR A 57 -7.59 -19.70 1.14
N ASP A 58 -6.68 -18.97 1.78
CA ASP A 58 -6.81 -17.54 1.99
C ASP A 58 -6.66 -16.81 0.65
N ALA A 59 -5.66 -17.21 -0.16
CA ALA A 59 -5.52 -16.72 -1.52
C ALA A 59 -6.77 -16.98 -2.39
N SER A 60 -7.38 -18.16 -2.27
CA SER A 60 -8.61 -18.49 -3.00
C SER A 60 -9.81 -17.65 -2.55
N TRP A 61 -9.90 -17.33 -1.25
CA TRP A 61 -10.95 -16.46 -0.73
C TRP A 61 -10.80 -15.03 -1.27
N HIS A 62 -9.57 -14.50 -1.26
CA HIS A 62 -9.26 -13.19 -1.85
C HIS A 62 -9.52 -13.13 -3.36
N LEU A 63 -9.26 -14.21 -4.11
CA LEU A 63 -9.62 -14.26 -5.53
C LEU A 63 -11.15 -14.12 -5.75
N ASN A 64 -11.96 -14.76 -4.90
CA ASN A 64 -13.43 -14.62 -4.97
C ASN A 64 -13.87 -13.18 -4.65
N ASN A 65 -13.24 -12.52 -3.67
CA ASN A 65 -13.50 -11.11 -3.38
C ASN A 65 -13.10 -10.22 -4.56
N ALA A 66 -12.00 -10.54 -5.25
CA ALA A 66 -11.59 -9.81 -6.44
C ALA A 66 -12.64 -9.89 -7.56
N TYR A 67 -13.22 -11.06 -7.81
CA TYR A 67 -14.33 -11.21 -8.75
C TYR A 67 -15.55 -10.37 -8.33
N ALA A 68 -15.95 -10.45 -7.05
CA ALA A 68 -17.11 -9.71 -6.54
C ALA A 68 -16.92 -8.18 -6.64
N ALA A 69 -15.72 -7.69 -6.30
CA ALA A 69 -15.35 -6.28 -6.44
C ALA A 69 -15.39 -5.83 -7.91
N ASN A 70 -14.84 -6.65 -8.82
CA ASN A 70 -14.83 -6.36 -10.26
C ASN A 70 -16.25 -6.31 -10.85
N GLU A 71 -17.12 -7.23 -10.44
CA GLU A 71 -18.54 -7.24 -10.84
C GLU A 71 -19.31 -6.01 -10.31
N SER A 72 -18.90 -5.49 -9.14
CA SER A 72 -19.51 -4.32 -8.51
C SER A 72 -18.95 -2.98 -9.01
N GLY A 73 -17.94 -3.00 -9.89
CA GLY A 73 -17.28 -1.80 -10.41
C GLY A 73 -16.22 -1.21 -9.47
N GLU A 74 -15.86 -1.93 -8.40
CA GLU A 74 -14.82 -1.57 -7.42
C GLU A 74 -13.45 -2.06 -7.95
N TYR A 75 -13.04 -1.56 -9.11
CA TYR A 75 -11.90 -2.08 -9.86
C TYR A 75 -10.56 -1.92 -9.12
N GLY A 76 -10.37 -0.84 -8.35
CA GLY A 76 -9.18 -0.66 -7.53
C GLY A 76 -9.08 -1.73 -6.43
N ALA A 77 -10.21 -2.05 -5.78
CA ALA A 77 -10.27 -3.13 -4.80
C ALA A 77 -10.00 -4.49 -5.46
N ALA A 78 -10.59 -4.75 -6.62
CA ALA A 78 -10.35 -5.97 -7.39
C ALA A 78 -8.87 -6.18 -7.73
N VAL A 79 -8.16 -5.12 -8.13
CA VAL A 79 -6.70 -5.16 -8.40
C VAL A 79 -5.92 -5.58 -7.15
N TYR A 80 -6.22 -4.99 -5.99
CA TYR A 80 -5.50 -5.32 -4.75
C TYR A 80 -5.82 -6.71 -4.20
N GLU A 81 -7.08 -7.14 -4.26
CA GLU A 81 -7.53 -8.49 -3.88
C GLU A 81 -6.89 -9.56 -4.77
N ALA A 82 -6.89 -9.36 -6.09
CA ALA A 82 -6.22 -10.26 -7.02
C ALA A 82 -4.69 -10.30 -6.81
N THR A 83 -4.08 -9.15 -6.51
CA THR A 83 -2.66 -9.07 -6.17
C THR A 83 -2.34 -9.86 -4.89
N TYR A 84 -3.20 -9.79 -3.87
CA TYR A 84 -3.07 -10.60 -2.67
C TYR A 84 -3.12 -12.09 -2.99
N ALA A 85 -4.17 -12.53 -3.69
CA ALA A 85 -4.37 -13.92 -4.07
C ALA A 85 -3.16 -14.47 -4.82
N GLN A 86 -2.70 -13.75 -5.85
CA GLN A 86 -1.54 -14.14 -6.64
C GLN A 86 -0.25 -14.20 -5.78
N ALA A 87 0.01 -13.18 -4.97
CA ALA A 87 1.22 -13.10 -4.17
C ALA A 87 1.26 -14.24 -3.12
N MET A 88 0.18 -14.44 -2.38
CA MET A 88 0.14 -15.46 -1.33
C MET A 88 0.24 -16.88 -1.90
N GLN A 89 -0.41 -17.15 -3.04
CA GLN A 89 -0.28 -18.44 -3.69
C GLN A 89 1.13 -18.71 -4.24
N LYS A 90 1.80 -17.68 -4.78
CA LYS A 90 3.21 -17.81 -5.19
C LYS A 90 4.08 -18.14 -3.97
N ILE A 91 3.93 -17.36 -2.91
CA ILE A 91 4.73 -17.54 -1.68
C ILE A 91 4.47 -18.91 -1.03
N SER A 92 3.22 -19.39 -1.00
CA SER A 92 2.88 -20.70 -0.43
C SER A 92 3.46 -21.86 -1.23
N SER A 93 3.72 -21.64 -2.53
CA SER A 93 4.30 -22.63 -3.45
C SER A 93 5.83 -22.55 -3.49
N GLU A 94 6.42 -21.43 -3.05
CA GLU A 94 7.87 -21.23 -2.97
C GLU A 94 8.45 -21.94 -1.75
N SER A 95 9.39 -22.86 -1.98
CA SER A 95 10.27 -23.35 -0.93
C SER A 95 11.37 -22.33 -0.66
N VAL A 96 11.19 -21.48 0.35
CA VAL A 96 12.19 -20.49 0.74
C VAL A 96 13.16 -21.12 1.73
N GLU A 97 14.28 -21.65 1.24
CA GLU A 97 15.31 -22.32 2.06
C GLU A 97 15.87 -21.44 3.19
N ASN A 98 15.84 -20.11 3.03
CA ASN A 98 16.25 -19.16 4.07
C ASN A 98 15.31 -17.95 4.15
N ALA A 99 14.14 -18.16 4.76
CA ALA A 99 13.12 -17.12 4.95
C ALA A 99 13.65 -15.90 5.73
N SER A 100 14.56 -16.10 6.69
CA SER A 100 15.16 -15.00 7.47
C SER A 100 15.98 -14.06 6.59
N SER A 101 16.87 -14.59 5.75
CA SER A 101 17.66 -13.76 4.83
C SER A 101 16.78 -13.09 3.76
N ALA A 102 15.71 -13.77 3.31
CA ALA A 102 14.77 -13.19 2.37
C ALA A 102 13.97 -12.02 3.00
N ALA A 103 13.52 -12.19 4.25
CA ALA A 103 12.87 -11.13 5.03
C ALA A 103 13.81 -9.94 5.26
N GLU A 104 15.06 -10.20 5.65
CA GLU A 104 16.09 -9.17 5.85
C GLU A 104 16.28 -8.30 4.59
N LYS A 105 16.42 -8.92 3.41
CA LYS A 105 16.56 -8.19 2.13
C LYS A 105 15.33 -7.32 1.83
N LEU A 106 14.14 -7.83 2.06
CA LEU A 106 12.90 -7.08 1.83
C LEU A 106 12.72 -5.96 2.86
N SER A 107 13.20 -6.16 4.08
CA SER A 107 13.20 -5.17 5.17
C SER A 107 14.08 -3.97 4.85
N ALA A 108 15.20 -4.19 4.16
CA ALA A 108 16.11 -3.12 3.74
C ALA A 108 15.57 -2.27 2.56
N SER A 109 14.51 -2.74 1.90
CA SER A 109 13.89 -2.05 0.77
C SER A 109 12.65 -1.30 1.25
N GLY A 110 12.65 0.04 1.16
CA GLY A 110 11.47 0.85 1.50
C GLY A 110 10.27 0.61 0.57
N ARG A 111 9.11 1.18 0.90
CA ARG A 111 7.89 1.13 0.07
C ARG A 111 7.45 2.51 -0.39
N SER A 112 6.91 2.57 -1.61
CA SER A 112 6.48 3.82 -2.23
C SER A 112 4.99 4.10 -2.06
N SER A 113 4.14 3.06 -2.19
CA SER A 113 2.68 3.18 -2.11
C SER A 113 2.18 3.25 -0.66
N LEU A 114 0.97 3.79 -0.45
CA LEU A 114 0.33 3.83 0.87
C LEU A 114 0.15 2.41 1.43
N TRP A 115 -0.52 1.54 0.67
CA TRP A 115 -0.78 0.16 1.08
C TRP A 115 0.52 -0.64 1.25
N GLY A 116 1.49 -0.46 0.35
CA GLY A 116 2.83 -1.04 0.52
C GLY A 116 3.48 -0.62 1.83
N LYS A 117 3.46 0.67 2.20
CA LYS A 117 4.01 1.17 3.47
C LYS A 117 3.31 0.57 4.70
N ILE A 118 1.98 0.45 4.68
CA ILE A 118 1.25 -0.09 5.83
C ILE A 118 1.60 -1.56 6.05
N TYR A 119 1.53 -2.38 5.00
CA TYR A 119 1.89 -3.80 5.09
C TYR A 119 3.38 -4.01 5.35
N TYR A 120 4.25 -3.12 4.87
CA TYR A 120 5.66 -3.14 5.23
C TYR A 120 5.87 -2.88 6.72
N GLY A 121 5.16 -1.92 7.32
CA GLY A 121 5.19 -1.70 8.77
C GLY A 121 4.80 -2.94 9.57
N GLN A 122 3.75 -3.65 9.14
CA GLN A 122 3.36 -4.93 9.74
C GLN A 122 4.44 -6.00 9.55
N GLY A 123 5.00 -6.12 8.35
CA GLY A 123 6.09 -7.07 8.06
C GLY A 123 7.34 -6.81 8.90
N MET A 124 7.70 -5.54 9.12
CA MET A 124 8.81 -5.14 9.99
C MET A 124 8.56 -5.48 11.46
N TYR A 125 7.32 -5.29 11.94
CA TYR A 125 6.94 -5.69 13.30
C TYR A 125 7.08 -7.20 13.49
N ILE A 126 6.55 -7.99 12.55
CA ILE A 126 6.63 -9.46 12.60
C ILE A 126 8.10 -9.92 12.50
N TYR A 127 8.91 -9.25 11.67
CA TYR A 127 10.34 -9.56 11.55
C TYR A 127 11.10 -9.32 12.86
N ALA A 128 10.91 -8.18 13.51
CA ALA A 128 11.56 -7.87 14.78
C ALA A 128 11.15 -8.86 15.90
N ASP A 129 9.86 -9.21 15.98
CA ASP A 129 9.36 -10.18 16.95
C ASP A 129 9.87 -11.61 16.66
N ALA A 130 10.12 -11.94 15.39
CA ALA A 130 10.72 -13.21 15.00
C ALA A 130 12.19 -13.35 15.46
N GLU A 131 12.95 -12.24 15.51
CA GLU A 131 14.31 -12.23 16.07
C GLU A 131 14.32 -12.51 17.59
N GLU A 132 13.21 -12.20 18.27
CA GLU A 132 13.01 -12.44 19.70
C GLU A 132 12.32 -13.79 20.01
N GLY A 133 11.99 -14.58 18.98
CA GLY A 133 11.40 -15.91 19.10
C GLY A 133 9.87 -15.95 19.21
N GLY A 134 9.17 -14.89 18.83
CA GLY A 134 7.71 -14.84 18.78
C GLY A 134 7.13 -15.38 17.46
N PHE A 135 7.00 -14.55 16.43
CA PHE A 135 6.57 -14.96 15.08
C PHE A 135 7.64 -15.74 14.31
N SER A 136 7.26 -16.38 13.19
CA SER A 136 8.25 -17.01 12.31
C SER A 136 8.81 -16.01 11.29
N ALA A 137 10.08 -16.18 10.90
CA ALA A 137 10.67 -15.42 9.80
C ALA A 137 9.95 -15.63 8.45
N SER A 138 9.23 -16.76 8.30
CA SER A 138 8.40 -17.02 7.12
C SER A 138 7.18 -16.10 7.07
N ASP A 139 6.55 -15.83 8.22
CA ASP A 139 5.42 -14.89 8.30
C ASP A 139 5.86 -13.47 7.96
N ALA A 140 7.03 -13.06 8.46
CA ALA A 140 7.63 -11.77 8.11
C ALA A 140 7.90 -11.68 6.60
N TYR A 141 8.52 -12.72 6.01
CA TYR A 141 8.77 -12.79 4.58
C TYR A 141 7.49 -12.66 3.77
N ARG A 142 6.42 -13.40 4.13
CA ARG A 142 5.12 -13.37 3.44
C ARG A 142 4.58 -11.94 3.33
N ILE A 143 4.50 -11.25 4.46
CA ILE A 143 3.94 -9.90 4.53
C ILE A 143 4.86 -8.88 3.84
N LEU A 144 6.18 -8.97 4.04
CA LEU A 144 7.13 -8.09 3.39
C LEU A 144 7.15 -8.27 1.86
N LYS A 145 6.98 -9.50 1.38
CA LYS A 145 6.89 -9.80 -0.05
C LYS A 145 5.61 -9.24 -0.64
N TYR A 146 4.47 -9.48 0.00
CA TYR A 146 3.19 -8.89 -0.41
C TYR A 146 3.23 -7.36 -0.43
N SER A 147 3.83 -6.72 0.58
CA SER A 147 4.00 -5.26 0.60
C SER A 147 4.74 -4.72 -0.64
N SER A 148 5.68 -5.49 -1.20
CA SER A 148 6.38 -5.12 -2.43
C SER A 148 5.52 -5.32 -3.68
N GLU A 149 4.62 -6.31 -3.69
CA GLU A 149 3.69 -6.51 -4.80
C GLU A 149 2.62 -5.40 -4.82
N LEU A 150 2.24 -4.87 -3.65
CA LEU A 150 1.34 -3.70 -3.54
C LEU A 150 1.92 -2.44 -4.17
N ASP A 151 3.23 -2.20 -4.07
CA ASP A 151 3.88 -1.08 -4.76
C ASP A 151 3.78 -1.21 -6.29
N ARG A 152 3.88 -2.45 -6.81
CA ARG A 152 3.71 -2.70 -8.25
C ARG A 152 2.26 -2.49 -8.67
N ALA A 153 1.31 -3.02 -7.91
CA ALA A 153 -0.12 -2.82 -8.17
C ALA A 153 -0.50 -1.34 -8.16
N ALA A 154 -0.01 -0.57 -7.18
CA ALA A 154 -0.22 0.87 -7.14
C ALA A 154 0.38 1.59 -8.35
N ALA A 155 1.61 1.24 -8.75
CA ALA A 155 2.24 1.81 -9.94
C ALA A 155 1.50 1.44 -11.24
N ASP A 156 0.91 0.24 -11.31
CA ASP A 156 0.07 -0.18 -12.44
C ASP A 156 -1.22 0.63 -12.51
N ILE A 157 -1.89 0.85 -11.36
CA ILE A 157 -3.08 1.71 -11.26
C ILE A 157 -2.75 3.15 -11.69
N ASP A 158 -1.69 3.74 -11.12
CA ASP A 158 -1.27 5.11 -11.45
C ASP A 158 -1.02 5.28 -12.95
N ARG A 159 -0.40 4.28 -13.58
CA ARG A 159 -0.11 4.30 -15.02
C ARG A 159 -1.41 4.31 -15.85
N GLU A 160 -2.40 3.48 -15.51
CA GLU A 160 -3.68 3.46 -16.24
C GLU A 160 -4.48 4.76 -16.03
N LEU A 161 -4.49 5.29 -14.80
CA LEU A 161 -5.12 6.58 -14.50
C LEU A 161 -4.47 7.72 -15.31
N LEU A 162 -3.15 7.74 -15.43
CA LEU A 162 -2.41 8.75 -16.21
C LEU A 162 -2.62 8.61 -17.72
N LYS A 163 -2.72 7.38 -18.24
CA LYS A 163 -2.99 7.13 -19.66
C LYS A 163 -4.31 7.77 -20.11
N LYS A 164 -5.39 7.60 -19.34
CA LYS A 164 -6.68 8.24 -19.66
C LYS A 164 -6.62 9.76 -19.55
N ARG A 165 -5.87 10.33 -18.61
CA ARG A 165 -5.66 11.80 -18.55
C ARG A 165 -5.00 12.32 -19.81
N GLY A 166 -3.94 11.66 -20.29
CA GLY A 166 -3.25 12.03 -21.53
C GLY A 166 -4.08 11.83 -22.80
N GLU A 167 -5.03 10.90 -22.80
CA GLU A 167 -5.99 10.70 -23.90
C GLU A 167 -7.12 11.75 -23.86
N SER A 168 -7.60 12.10 -22.68
CA SER A 168 -8.63 13.12 -22.46
C SER A 168 -8.14 14.54 -22.83
N GLU A 169 -6.87 14.85 -22.56
CA GLU A 169 -6.25 16.13 -22.97
C GLU A 169 -6.07 16.26 -24.49
N LYS A 170 -5.91 15.15 -25.22
CA LYS A 170 -5.79 15.15 -26.69
C LYS A 170 -7.13 15.32 -27.41
N GLN A 171 -8.26 15.10 -26.72
CA GLN A 171 -9.61 15.22 -27.27
C GLN A 171 -10.34 16.50 -26.85
N ALA A 172 -9.75 17.35 -26.01
CA ALA A 172 -10.35 18.63 -25.66
C ALA A 172 -10.21 19.63 -26.84
N PRO A 173 -11.30 20.18 -27.40
CA PRO A 173 -11.18 21.34 -28.28
C PRO A 173 -10.53 22.47 -27.49
N GLN A 174 -9.48 23.08 -28.06
CA GLN A 174 -8.80 24.27 -27.56
C GLN A 174 -9.78 25.45 -27.49
N ASN A 175 -10.64 25.49 -26.48
CA ASN A 175 -11.37 26.70 -26.12
C ASN A 175 -11.85 26.61 -24.68
N SER A 176 -10.98 27.01 -23.75
CA SER A 176 -11.33 27.72 -22.51
C SER A 176 -10.05 27.90 -21.69
N GLN A 177 -9.36 29.02 -21.87
CA GLN A 177 -8.56 29.58 -20.78
C GLN A 177 -9.55 30.01 -19.68
N ALA A 178 -9.70 29.19 -18.65
CA ALA A 178 -10.25 29.67 -17.39
C ALA A 178 -9.19 30.57 -16.72
N PRO A 179 -9.56 31.76 -16.21
CA PRO A 179 -8.62 32.65 -15.54
C PRO A 179 -8.13 31.97 -14.26
N GLY A 180 -6.81 31.82 -14.12
CA GLY A 180 -6.18 31.28 -12.93
C GLY A 180 -6.61 32.05 -11.70
N LYS A 181 -7.24 31.37 -10.73
CA LYS A 181 -7.43 31.93 -9.39
C LYS A 181 -6.05 32.04 -8.74
N ALA A 182 -5.72 33.25 -8.30
CA ALA A 182 -4.54 33.49 -7.48
C ALA A 182 -4.64 32.67 -6.18
N PRO A 183 -3.51 32.16 -5.65
CA PRO A 183 -3.47 31.43 -4.38
C PRO A 183 -4.07 32.31 -3.28
N THR A 184 -4.93 31.71 -2.45
CA THR A 184 -5.57 32.43 -1.36
C THR A 184 -4.64 32.50 -0.15
N GLU A 185 -4.83 33.48 0.74
CA GLU A 185 -4.01 33.60 1.96
C GLU A 185 -4.04 32.33 2.82
N LEU A 186 -5.10 31.52 2.70
CA LEU A 186 -5.22 30.23 3.38
C LEU A 186 -4.15 29.22 2.92
N ASP A 187 -3.81 29.21 1.63
CA ASP A 187 -2.83 28.29 1.05
C ASP A 187 -1.41 28.62 1.53
N ALA A 188 -1.11 29.91 1.71
CA ALA A 188 0.16 30.37 2.27
C ALA A 188 0.30 30.03 3.76
N VAL A 189 -0.80 30.13 4.53
CA VAL A 189 -0.82 29.77 5.96
C VAL A 189 -0.67 28.26 6.16
N LEU A 190 -1.33 27.44 5.34
CA LEU A 190 -1.20 25.98 5.36
C LEU A 190 0.23 25.53 5.00
N ALA A 191 0.83 26.13 3.97
CA ALA A 191 2.22 25.85 3.61
C ALA A 191 3.21 26.23 4.74
N ALA A 192 2.98 27.36 5.42
CA ALA A 192 3.81 27.79 6.55
C ALA A 192 3.64 26.88 7.78
N ALA A 193 2.41 26.44 8.08
CA ALA A 193 2.13 25.51 9.18
C ALA A 193 2.78 24.14 8.93
N LEU A 194 2.74 23.64 7.70
CA LEU A 194 3.40 22.37 7.32
C LEU A 194 4.93 22.47 7.46
N ALA A 195 5.53 23.59 7.04
CA ALA A 195 6.96 23.82 7.16
C ALA A 195 7.43 23.88 8.64
N LEU A 196 6.62 24.48 9.52
CA LEU A 196 6.90 24.52 10.97
C LEU A 196 6.82 23.14 11.63
N LEU A 197 5.86 22.30 11.22
CA LEU A 197 5.75 20.93 11.71
C LEU A 197 6.96 20.08 11.30
N VAL A 198 7.38 20.17 10.03
CA VAL A 198 8.58 19.47 9.54
C VAL A 198 9.83 19.92 10.30
N ALA A 199 9.97 21.23 10.57
CA ALA A 199 11.09 21.75 11.36
C ALA A 199 11.07 21.24 12.82
N ALA A 200 9.90 21.18 13.45
CA ALA A 200 9.75 20.68 14.83
C ALA A 200 10.11 19.18 14.93
N PHE A 201 9.65 18.36 13.98
CA PHE A 201 10.01 16.94 13.92
C PHE A 201 11.50 16.72 13.59
N GLY A 202 12.08 17.52 12.71
CA GLY A 202 13.51 17.50 12.41
C GLY A 202 14.35 17.82 13.64
N LEU A 203 14.02 18.88 14.38
CA LEU A 203 14.74 19.28 15.60
C LEU A 203 14.58 18.25 16.73
N ALA A 204 13.40 17.66 16.91
CA ALA A 204 13.19 16.60 17.89
C ALA A 204 14.03 15.35 17.59
N SER A 205 14.18 15.01 16.30
CA SER A 205 14.99 13.88 15.83
C SER A 205 16.49 14.13 16.06
N VAL A 206 16.98 15.33 15.73
CA VAL A 206 18.37 15.73 15.98
C VAL A 206 18.68 15.78 17.49
N TYR A 207 17.76 16.27 18.31
CA TYR A 207 17.92 16.30 19.77
C TYR A 207 17.99 14.89 20.38
N ARG A 208 17.14 13.96 19.93
CA ARG A 208 17.20 12.55 20.38
C ARG A 208 18.53 11.88 20.00
N LEU A 209 19.02 12.11 18.79
CA LEU A 209 20.32 11.61 18.34
C LEU A 209 21.49 12.19 19.16
N ALA A 210 21.47 13.50 19.43
CA ALA A 210 22.50 14.16 20.24
C ALA A 210 22.52 13.67 21.70
N ARG A 211 21.35 13.35 22.27
CA ARG A 211 21.24 12.83 23.65
C ARG A 211 21.70 11.38 23.76
N LYS A 212 21.42 10.54 22.75
CA LYS A 212 21.89 9.14 22.69
C LYS A 212 23.43 9.07 22.62
N ASN A 213 24.07 10.02 21.94
CA ASN A 213 25.53 10.04 21.78
C ASN A 213 26.30 10.55 23.04
N LYS A 214 25.64 11.28 23.93
CA LYS A 214 26.25 11.73 25.21
C LYS A 214 26.12 10.71 26.35
N GLY A 215 25.24 9.71 26.24
CA GLY A 215 25.05 8.66 27.25
C GLY A 215 26.03 7.48 27.14
N GLY A 216 26.82 7.38 26.07
CA GLY A 216 27.71 6.24 25.78
C GLY A 216 29.16 6.38 26.26
N LYS A 217 29.50 7.40 27.04
CA LYS A 217 30.82 7.54 27.68
C LYS A 217 30.68 7.39 29.18
N ASN A 218 30.42 6.17 29.64
CA ASN A 218 30.67 5.67 31.00
C ASN A 218 30.48 4.15 30.93
N GLY A 219 31.53 3.47 30.45
CA GLY A 219 31.64 2.02 30.32
C GLY A 219 33.06 1.69 29.91
#